data_AF-A0A4U3MS77-F1
#
_entry.id   AF-A0A4U3MS77-F1
#
_cell.length_a   1.000
_cell.length_b   1.000
_cell.length_c   1.000
_cell.angle_alpha   90.00
_cell.angle_beta   90.00
_cell.angle_gamma   90.00
#
_symmetry.space_group_name_H-M   'P 1'
#
loop_
_entity.id
_entity.type
_entity.pdbx_description
1 polymer ?
#
loop_
_entity_poly.entity_id
_entity_poly.type
_entity_poly.pdbx_seq_one_letter_code
_entity_poly.pdbx_strand_id
1 'polypeptide(L)'
;FTQIENARRKKRELSFLDDWGQSTVISLLESQNWQKKLTILGSGGVRNSLDIVKGLALGAKSMGVAGTILASLMSKNGLENTLALVQQWQEEVKMLYTLLGKKTTEELTSTALILDPVLVNWCHNRGIDSTVFAKR
;
A
#
# COMPACT_ATOMS: atom_id res chain seq x y z
N PHE A 1 -5.97 9.42 -6.75
CA PHE A 1 -5.99 9.77 -8.18
C PHE A 1 -6.68 11.11 -8.40
N THR A 2 -7.92 11.27 -7.92
CA THR A 2 -8.69 12.52 -7.97
C THR A 2 -7.90 13.74 -7.50
N GLN A 3 -7.21 13.65 -6.36
CA GLN A 3 -6.34 14.72 -5.84
C GLN A 3 -5.21 15.12 -6.82
N ILE A 4 -4.62 14.15 -7.53
CA ILE A 4 -3.55 14.42 -8.53
C ILE A 4 -4.14 15.14 -9.74
N GLU A 5 -5.27 14.64 -10.27
CA GLU A 5 -5.94 15.28 -11.40
C GLU A 5 -6.49 16.67 -11.03
N ASN A 6 -6.93 16.86 -9.79
CA ASN A 6 -7.35 18.16 -9.30
C ASN A 6 -6.16 19.11 -9.13
N ALA A 7 -5.01 18.62 -8.66
CA ALA A 7 -3.79 19.42 -8.54
C ALA A 7 -3.22 19.90 -9.88
N ARG A 8 -3.53 19.19 -10.99
CA ARG A 8 -3.20 19.63 -12.36
C ARG A 8 -4.09 20.76 -12.87
N ARG A 9 -5.23 21.03 -12.23
CA ARG A 9 -6.18 22.08 -12.63
C ARG A 9 -5.85 23.39 -11.92
N LYS A 10 -5.93 24.50 -12.64
CA LYS A 10 -5.68 25.84 -12.08
C LYS A 10 -6.70 26.23 -11.00
N LYS A 11 -7.98 25.90 -11.21
CA LYS A 11 -9.08 26.28 -10.29
C LYS A 11 -9.30 25.29 -9.16
N ARG A 12 -8.70 24.08 -9.22
CA ARG A 12 -8.83 22.99 -8.22
C ARG A 12 -10.29 22.66 -7.86
N GLU A 13 -11.17 22.76 -8.84
CA GLU A 13 -12.61 22.69 -8.69
C GLU A 13 -13.16 21.29 -8.32
N LEU A 14 -12.32 20.25 -8.31
CA LEU A 14 -12.72 18.87 -8.01
C LEU A 14 -12.44 18.45 -6.56
N SER A 15 -12.30 19.38 -5.62
CA SER A 15 -12.01 19.05 -4.21
C SER A 15 -13.10 18.22 -3.55
N PHE A 16 -14.35 18.30 -4.02
CA PHE A 16 -15.45 17.45 -3.56
C PHE A 16 -15.25 15.95 -3.87
N LEU A 17 -14.24 15.59 -4.67
CA LEU A 17 -13.85 14.21 -4.99
C LEU A 17 -12.56 13.77 -4.27
N ASP A 18 -12.04 14.55 -3.32
CA ASP A 18 -10.73 14.26 -2.69
C ASP A 18 -10.72 12.90 -1.97
N ASP A 19 -11.86 12.49 -1.42
CA ASP A 19 -12.06 11.20 -0.75
C ASP A 19 -12.77 10.15 -1.62
N TRP A 20 -13.02 10.47 -2.90
CA TRP A 20 -13.66 9.52 -3.82
C TRP A 20 -12.69 8.46 -4.32
N GLY A 21 -13.08 7.19 -4.15
CA GLY A 21 -12.38 6.03 -4.66
C GLY A 21 -12.21 4.95 -3.59
N GLN A 22 -11.35 3.99 -3.89
CA GLN A 22 -10.98 2.92 -2.96
C GLN A 22 -9.52 3.12 -2.55
N SER A 23 -9.24 2.92 -1.26
CA SER A 23 -7.86 2.86 -0.79
C SER A 23 -7.18 1.60 -1.33
N THR A 24 -5.86 1.63 -1.43
CA THR A 24 -5.05 0.46 -1.83
C THR A 24 -5.34 -0.75 -0.96
N VAL A 25 -5.56 -0.53 0.35
CA VAL A 25 -5.93 -1.60 1.28
C VAL A 25 -7.28 -2.22 0.90
N ILE A 26 -8.29 -1.39 0.63
CA ILE A 26 -9.60 -1.86 0.18
C ILE A 26 -9.49 -2.63 -1.14
N SER A 27 -8.76 -2.09 -2.13
CA SER A 27 -8.58 -2.79 -3.42
C SER A 27 -7.88 -4.15 -3.25
N LEU A 28 -6.90 -4.25 -2.35
CA LEU A 28 -6.24 -5.53 -2.05
C LEU A 28 -7.17 -6.51 -1.32
N LEU A 29 -8.04 -6.03 -0.43
CA LEU A 29 -9.08 -6.84 0.22
C LEU A 29 -10.12 -7.35 -0.80
N GLU A 30 -10.57 -6.51 -1.73
CA GLU A 30 -11.50 -6.92 -2.81
C GLU A 30 -10.85 -7.94 -3.75
N SER A 31 -9.53 -7.89 -3.92
CA SER A 31 -8.81 -8.78 -4.83
C SER A 31 -8.59 -10.21 -4.32
N GLN A 32 -8.87 -10.52 -3.04
CA GLN A 32 -8.44 -11.79 -2.41
C GLN A 32 -8.84 -13.05 -3.19
N ASN A 33 -10.07 -13.09 -3.71
CA ASN A 33 -10.58 -14.23 -4.49
C ASN A 33 -9.83 -14.45 -5.82
N TRP A 34 -9.06 -13.45 -6.27
CA TRP A 34 -8.32 -13.46 -7.52
C TRP A 34 -6.82 -13.61 -7.34
N GLN A 35 -6.28 -13.43 -6.13
CA GLN A 35 -4.83 -13.46 -5.88
C GLN A 35 -4.17 -14.81 -6.16
N LYS A 36 -4.95 -15.92 -6.17
CA LYS A 36 -4.46 -17.24 -6.61
C LYS A 36 -4.45 -17.42 -8.14
N LYS A 37 -5.15 -16.55 -8.87
CA LYS A 37 -5.38 -16.65 -10.32
C LYS A 37 -4.64 -15.55 -11.10
N LEU A 38 -4.36 -14.43 -10.46
CA LEU A 38 -3.78 -13.23 -11.07
C LEU A 38 -2.60 -12.73 -10.23
N THR A 39 -1.60 -12.18 -10.91
CA THR A 39 -0.56 -11.38 -10.26
C THR A 39 -1.14 -10.03 -9.88
N ILE A 40 -1.36 -9.81 -8.58
CA ILE A 40 -1.86 -8.53 -8.06
C ILE A 40 -0.69 -7.65 -7.64
N LEU A 41 -0.63 -6.43 -8.17
CA LEU A 41 0.31 -5.39 -7.75
C LEU A 41 -0.44 -4.32 -6.97
N GLY A 42 0.06 -3.93 -5.81
CA GLY A 42 -0.50 -2.83 -5.03
C GLY A 42 0.20 -1.52 -5.38
N SER A 43 -0.51 -0.40 -5.40
CA SER A 43 0.11 0.92 -5.56
C SER A 43 -0.83 2.01 -5.05
N GLY A 44 -0.30 3.22 -4.90
CA GLY A 44 -1.08 4.37 -4.44
C GLY A 44 -0.98 4.56 -2.93
N GLY A 45 -0.62 5.77 -2.50
CA GLY A 45 -0.58 6.14 -1.08
C GLY A 45 0.53 5.52 -0.24
N VAL A 46 1.54 4.87 -0.84
CA VAL A 46 2.70 4.30 -0.11
C VAL A 46 3.62 5.44 0.36
N ARG A 47 3.78 5.57 1.68
CA ARG A 47 4.49 6.69 2.31
C ARG A 47 5.78 6.27 3.03
N ASN A 48 5.92 5.00 3.35
CA ASN A 48 7.07 4.44 4.06
C ASN A 48 7.24 2.94 3.76
N SER A 49 8.34 2.35 4.24
CA SER A 49 8.65 0.93 4.12
C SER A 49 7.62 0.00 4.77
N LEU A 50 6.98 0.42 5.87
CA LEU A 50 5.93 -0.36 6.53
C LEU A 50 4.66 -0.49 5.66
N ASP A 51 4.30 0.55 4.92
CA ASP A 51 3.18 0.51 3.97
C ASP A 51 3.43 -0.52 2.85
N ILE A 52 4.68 -0.66 2.40
CA ILE A 52 5.09 -1.69 1.44
C ILE A 52 4.80 -3.07 2.03
N VAL A 53 5.33 -3.36 3.23
CA VAL A 53 5.18 -4.67 3.87
C VAL A 53 3.71 -4.98 4.18
N LYS A 54 2.89 -4.00 4.58
CA LYS A 54 1.44 -4.18 4.76
C LYS A 54 0.75 -4.60 3.46
N GLY A 55 1.08 -3.95 2.34
CA GLY A 55 0.53 -4.30 1.04
C GLY A 55 0.92 -5.70 0.58
N LEU A 56 2.19 -6.08 0.79
CA LEU A 56 2.69 -7.42 0.52
C LEU A 56 2.01 -8.48 1.40
N ALA A 57 1.84 -8.21 2.70
CA ALA A 57 1.13 -9.09 3.62
C ALA A 57 -0.36 -9.25 3.25
N LEU A 58 -0.99 -8.23 2.65
CA LEU A 58 -2.34 -8.31 2.07
C LEU A 58 -2.38 -9.09 0.74
N GLY A 59 -1.25 -9.60 0.26
CA GLY A 59 -1.16 -10.49 -0.89
C GLY A 59 -0.79 -9.82 -2.21
N ALA A 60 -0.37 -8.54 -2.19
CA ALA A 60 0.29 -7.95 -3.35
C ALA A 60 1.63 -8.66 -3.61
N LYS A 61 1.97 -8.87 -4.88
CA LYS A 61 3.28 -9.40 -5.30
C LYS A 61 4.37 -8.34 -5.35
N SER A 62 4.00 -7.08 -5.53
CA SER A 62 4.90 -5.94 -5.41
C SER A 62 4.09 -4.68 -5.09
N MET A 63 4.78 -3.66 -4.57
CA MET A 63 4.21 -2.36 -4.23
C MET A 63 4.83 -1.24 -5.05
N GLY A 64 4.00 -0.47 -5.74
CA GLY A 64 4.39 0.69 -6.54
C GLY A 64 4.33 1.99 -5.74
N VAL A 65 5.36 2.83 -5.91
CA VAL A 65 5.52 4.12 -5.24
C VAL A 65 5.79 5.20 -6.27
N ALA A 66 5.08 6.34 -6.17
CA ALA A 66 5.23 7.46 -7.11
C ALA A 66 5.35 8.80 -6.37
N GLY A 67 4.28 9.26 -5.72
CA GLY A 67 4.22 10.60 -5.13
C GLY A 67 5.35 10.90 -4.14
N THR A 68 5.69 9.95 -3.27
CA THR A 68 6.78 10.09 -2.29
C THR A 68 8.16 10.21 -2.96
N ILE A 69 8.42 9.41 -4.00
CA ILE A 69 9.67 9.48 -4.77
C ILE A 69 9.77 10.82 -5.51
N LEU A 70 8.68 11.24 -6.16
CA LEU A 70 8.65 12.53 -6.87
C LEU A 70 8.86 13.71 -5.91
N ALA A 71 8.20 13.69 -4.75
CA ALA A 71 8.35 14.73 -3.73
C ALA A 71 9.80 14.81 -3.20
N SER A 72 10.42 13.67 -2.94
CA SER A 72 11.84 13.59 -2.55
C SER A 72 12.75 14.18 -3.65
N LEU A 73 12.52 13.81 -4.91
CA LEU A 73 13.33 14.26 -6.04
C LEU A 73 13.22 15.78 -6.29
N MET A 74 12.06 16.37 -6.01
CA MET A 74 11.83 17.81 -6.13
C MET A 74 12.41 18.64 -4.96
N SER A 75 12.91 17.99 -3.91
CA SER A 75 13.54 18.67 -2.78
C SER A 75 14.97 19.16 -3.10
N LYS A 76 15.54 19.97 -2.22
CA LYS A 76 16.95 20.38 -2.32
C LYS A 76 17.86 19.16 -2.21
N ASN A 77 18.84 19.01 -3.10
CA ASN A 77 19.67 17.79 -3.25
C ASN A 77 18.81 16.53 -3.53
N GLY A 78 17.75 16.70 -4.32
CA GLY A 78 16.70 15.69 -4.47
C GLY A 78 17.17 14.37 -5.07
N LEU A 79 18.21 14.35 -5.93
CA LEU A 79 18.74 13.10 -6.47
C LEU A 79 19.40 12.26 -5.37
N GLU A 80 20.36 12.83 -4.64
CA GLU A 80 21.08 12.17 -3.57
C GLU A 80 20.13 11.73 -2.46
N ASN A 81 19.20 12.61 -2.05
CA ASN A 81 18.19 12.29 -1.04
C ASN A 81 17.28 11.14 -1.48
N THR A 82 16.88 11.11 -2.76
CA THR A 82 16.01 10.05 -3.27
C THR A 82 16.73 8.71 -3.35
N LEU A 83 18.01 8.71 -3.76
CA LEU A 83 18.83 7.49 -3.73
C LEU A 83 18.98 6.97 -2.29
N ALA A 84 19.28 7.85 -1.33
CA ALA A 84 19.38 7.50 0.08
C ALA A 84 18.04 6.96 0.63
N LEU A 85 16.92 7.58 0.27
CA LEU A 85 15.58 7.14 0.66
C LEU A 85 15.27 5.73 0.15
N VAL A 86 15.56 5.44 -1.12
CA VAL A 86 15.33 4.12 -1.71
C VAL A 86 16.20 3.06 -1.02
N GLN A 87 17.48 3.35 -0.78
CA GLN A 87 18.38 2.45 -0.07
C GLN A 87 17.91 2.21 1.37
N GLN A 88 17.52 3.27 2.09
CA GLN A 88 16.96 3.17 3.43
C GLN A 88 15.73 2.25 3.45
N TRP A 89 14.78 2.43 2.53
CA TRP A 89 13.58 1.60 2.48
C TRP A 89 13.89 0.14 2.14
N GLN A 90 14.89 -0.13 1.30
CA GLN A 90 15.33 -1.50 1.03
C GLN A 90 15.83 -2.18 2.33
N GLU A 91 16.61 -1.48 3.14
CA GLU A 91 17.09 -2.02 4.42
C GLU A 91 15.97 -2.15 5.46
N GLU A 92 15.07 -1.16 5.55
CA GLU A 92 13.92 -1.23 6.45
C GLU A 92 12.94 -2.37 6.08
N VAL A 93 12.73 -2.63 4.78
CA VAL A 93 11.92 -3.78 4.35
C VAL A 93 12.57 -5.09 4.80
N LYS A 94 13.88 -5.27 4.64
CA LYS A 94 14.60 -6.46 5.15
C LYS A 94 14.48 -6.58 6.67
N MET A 95 14.57 -5.47 7.39
CA MET A 95 14.37 -5.42 8.84
C MET A 95 12.96 -5.87 9.22
N LEU A 96 11.93 -5.38 8.54
CA LEU A 96 10.54 -5.77 8.78
C LEU A 96 10.30 -7.26 8.48
N TYR A 97 10.90 -7.81 7.42
CA TYR A 97 10.89 -9.25 7.16
C TYR A 97 11.48 -10.04 8.33
N THR A 98 12.60 -9.56 8.88
CA THR A 98 13.27 -10.17 10.04
C THR A 98 12.41 -10.11 11.30
N LEU A 99 11.80 -8.95 11.59
CA LEU A 99 10.88 -8.76 12.72
C LEU A 99 9.66 -9.67 12.65
N LEU A 100 9.17 -9.95 11.45
CA LEU A 100 8.04 -10.84 11.20
C LEU A 100 8.45 -12.32 11.10
N GLY A 101 9.75 -12.63 11.13
CA GLY A 101 10.27 -13.98 10.96
C GLY A 101 9.99 -14.58 9.58
N LYS A 102 9.92 -13.75 8.53
CA LYS A 102 9.61 -14.17 7.16
C LYS A 102 10.83 -13.97 6.26
N LYS A 103 11.17 -14.97 5.45
CA LYS A 103 12.31 -14.94 4.53
C LYS A 103 11.94 -14.48 3.12
N THR A 104 10.69 -14.71 2.73
CA THR A 104 10.20 -14.45 1.37
C THR A 104 8.94 -13.58 1.39
N THR A 105 8.66 -12.92 0.27
CA THR A 105 7.44 -12.09 0.13
C THR A 105 6.18 -12.94 0.23
N GLU A 106 6.21 -14.16 -0.30
CA GLU A 106 5.14 -15.14 -0.19
C GLU A 106 4.79 -15.43 1.27
N GLU A 107 5.81 -15.60 2.12
CA GLU A 107 5.65 -15.89 3.55
C GLU A 107 4.97 -14.74 4.31
N LEU A 108 5.09 -13.48 3.88
CA LEU A 108 4.39 -12.34 4.52
C LEU A 108 2.87 -12.50 4.51
N THR A 109 2.30 -13.24 3.55
CA THR A 109 0.86 -13.50 3.50
C THR A 109 0.35 -14.38 4.65
N SER A 110 1.25 -15.00 5.42
CA SER A 110 0.95 -15.72 6.66
C SER A 110 1.06 -14.85 7.92
N THR A 111 1.42 -13.58 7.78
CA THR A 111 1.43 -12.65 8.93
C THR A 111 0.00 -12.32 9.31
N ALA A 112 -0.36 -12.51 10.58
CA ALA A 112 -1.64 -12.11 11.12
C ALA A 112 -1.79 -10.58 11.06
N LEU A 113 -2.93 -10.12 10.54
CA LEU A 113 -3.25 -8.70 10.38
C LEU A 113 -4.53 -8.38 11.14
N ILE A 114 -4.48 -7.31 11.93
CA ILE A 114 -5.66 -6.71 12.55
C ILE A 114 -6.11 -5.55 11.68
N LEU A 115 -7.36 -5.62 11.21
CA LEU A 115 -7.95 -4.61 10.35
C LEU A 115 -8.65 -3.54 11.21
N ASP A 116 -8.53 -2.28 10.78
CA ASP A 116 -9.27 -1.16 11.35
C ASP A 116 -10.79 -1.38 11.26
N PRO A 117 -11.61 -0.91 12.22
CA PRO A 117 -13.06 -1.08 12.19
C PRO A 117 -13.73 -0.64 10.88
N VAL A 118 -13.23 0.42 10.22
CA VAL A 118 -13.78 0.87 8.92
C VAL A 118 -13.55 -0.19 7.83
N LEU A 119 -12.41 -0.87 7.85
CA LEU A 119 -12.10 -1.95 6.90
C LEU A 119 -12.92 -3.20 7.20
N VAL A 120 -13.13 -3.53 8.49
CA VAL A 120 -14.01 -4.64 8.89
C VAL A 120 -15.43 -4.38 8.41
N ASN A 121 -15.94 -3.16 8.59
CA ASN A 121 -17.25 -2.75 8.07
C ASN A 121 -17.31 -2.85 6.54
N TRP A 122 -16.26 -2.42 5.82
CA TRP A 122 -16.18 -2.58 4.37
C TRP A 122 -16.28 -4.06 3.96
N CYS A 123 -15.44 -4.91 4.55
CA CYS A 123 -15.41 -6.35 4.28
C CYS A 123 -16.78 -7.00 4.52
N HIS A 124 -17.43 -6.69 5.64
CA HIS A 124 -18.77 -7.18 5.97
C HIS A 124 -19.79 -6.84 4.87
N ASN A 125 -19.88 -5.57 4.48
CA ASN A 125 -20.81 -5.10 3.45
C ASN A 125 -20.50 -5.65 2.04
N ARG A 126 -19.27 -6.14 1.82
CA ARG A 126 -18.80 -6.65 0.53
C ARG A 126 -18.71 -8.17 0.47
N GLY A 127 -19.07 -8.88 1.54
CA GLY A 127 -19.00 -10.34 1.62
C GLY A 127 -17.58 -10.88 1.65
N ILE A 128 -16.62 -10.11 2.17
CA ILE A 128 -15.23 -10.52 2.36
C ILE A 128 -15.08 -10.98 3.82
N ASP A 129 -14.66 -12.21 4.06
CA ASP A 129 -14.38 -12.67 5.42
C ASP A 129 -13.12 -12.01 5.96
N SER A 130 -13.29 -11.00 6.82
CA SER A 130 -12.17 -10.28 7.43
C SER A 130 -11.47 -11.06 8.53
N THR A 131 -12.07 -12.13 9.07
CA THR A 131 -11.52 -12.86 10.21
C THR A 131 -10.32 -13.74 9.83
N VAL A 132 -10.24 -14.14 8.55
CA VAL A 132 -9.12 -14.92 8.02
C VAL A 132 -7.80 -14.18 8.14
N PHE A 133 -7.80 -12.84 8.10
CA PHE A 133 -6.57 -12.05 8.19
C PHE A 133 -5.95 -12.08 9.59
N ALA A 134 -6.78 -12.13 10.64
CA ALA A 134 -6.31 -12.18 12.02
C ALA A 134 -5.87 -13.58 12.48
N LYS A 135 -6.25 -14.63 11.73
CA LYS A 135 -6.06 -16.05 12.09
C LYS A 135 -5.05 -16.79 11.19
N ARG A 136 -4.11 -16.07 10.57
CA ARG A 136 -3.10 -16.62 9.65
C ARG A 136 -1.96 -17.32 10.36
#